data_AF-A0A967J097-F1
#
_entry.id   AF-A0A967J097-F1
#
_cell.length_a   1.000
_cell.length_b   1.000
_cell.length_c   1.000
_cell.angle_alpha   90.00
_cell.angle_beta   90.00
_cell.angle_gamma   90.00
#
_symmetry.space_group_name_H-M   'P 1'
#
loop_
_entity.id
_entity.type
_entity.pdbx_description
1 polymer ?
#
loop_
_entity_poly.entity_id
_entity_poly.type
_entity_poly.pdbx_seq_one_letter_code
_entity_poly.pdbx_strand_id
1 'polypeptide(L)' 'LFAPAVRPDLVAKMPGTGADLVVIDLEDATPVGAKEEARSTLADLVGS' A
#
# COMPACT_ATOMS: atom_id res chain seq x y z
N LEU A 1 -7.61 -4.74 6.82
CA LEU A 1 -7.64 -4.89 5.35
C LEU A 1 -6.23 -4.70 4.81
N PHE A 2 -5.77 -5.60 3.95
CA PHE A 2 -4.42 -5.55 3.38
C PHE A 2 -4.47 -5.00 1.95
N ALA A 3 -3.50 -4.18 1.59
CA ALA A 3 -3.29 -3.72 0.21
C ALA A 3 -1.80 -3.59 -0.09
N PRO A 4 -1.31 -4.05 -1.26
CA PRO A 4 0.09 -3.90 -1.61
C PRO A 4 0.43 -2.44 -1.91
N ALA A 5 1.59 -1.96 -1.45
CA ALA A 5 2.01 -0.58 -1.69
C ALA A 5 2.17 -0.23 -3.18
N VAL A 6 2.53 -1.21 -4.02
CA VAL A 6 2.63 -1.07 -5.48
C VAL A 6 1.27 -0.88 -6.18
N ARG A 7 0.16 -0.86 -5.44
CA ARG A 7 -1.19 -0.60 -5.95
C ARG A 7 -1.81 0.63 -5.26
N PRO A 8 -1.30 1.84 -5.55
CA PRO A 8 -1.80 3.06 -4.93
C PRO A 8 -3.30 3.29 -5.22
N ASP A 9 -3.81 2.79 -6.34
CA ASP A 9 -5.23 2.83 -6.70
C ASP A 9 -6.14 2.03 -5.75
N LEU A 10 -5.60 0.98 -5.12
CA LEU A 10 -6.30 0.20 -4.10
C LEU A 10 -6.15 0.86 -2.74
N VAL A 11 -4.94 1.32 -2.39
CA VAL A 11 -4.69 2.01 -1.13
C VAL A 11 -5.59 3.24 -0.97
N ALA A 12 -5.76 4.05 -2.03
CA ALA A 12 -6.60 5.24 -2.02
C ALA A 12 -8.08 4.97 -1.66
N LYS A 13 -8.57 3.74 -1.88
CA LYS A 13 -9.95 3.35 -1.58
C LYS A 13 -10.14 2.87 -0.14
N MET A 14 -9.05 2.54 0.56
CA MET A 14 -9.08 1.92 1.88
C MET A 14 -9.85 2.71 2.94
N PRO A 15 -9.76 4.06 3.02
CA PRO A 15 -10.53 4.84 4.00
C PRO A 15 -12.06 4.67 3.86
N GLY A 16 -12.57 4.37 2.65
CA GLY A 16 -13.99 4.18 2.40
C GLY A 16 -14.53 2.78 2.72
N THR A 17 -13.68 1.85 3.16
CA THR A 17 -14.06 0.44 3.33
C THR A 17 -14.71 0.12 4.68
N GLY A 18 -14.60 1.01 5.66
CA GLY A 18 -15.06 0.78 7.03
C GLY A 18 -14.20 -0.23 7.81
N ALA A 19 -13.01 -0.58 7.33
CA ALA A 19 -12.09 -1.45 8.04
C ALA A 19 -11.50 -0.75 9.28
N ASP A 20 -11.48 -1.43 10.42
CA ASP A 20 -10.91 -0.90 11.67
C ASP A 20 -9.38 -0.69 11.59
N LEU A 21 -8.71 -1.47 10.73
CA LEU A 21 -7.28 -1.40 10.50
C LEU A 21 -6.96 -1.65 9.03
N VAL A 22 -6.03 -0.86 8.49
CA VAL A 22 -5.45 -1.04 7.17
C VAL A 22 -3.95 -1.32 7.33
N VAL A 23 -3.46 -2.34 6.64
CA VAL A 23 -2.04 -2.68 6.57
C VAL A 23 -1.60 -2.57 5.13
N ILE A 24 -0.65 -1.68 4.86
CA ILE A 24 -0.04 -1.56 3.54
C ILE A 24 1.16 -2.52 3.50
N ASP A 25 1.10 -3.48 2.58
CA ASP A 25 2.07 -4.55 2.48
C ASP A 25 3.26 -4.19 1.57
N LEU A 26 4.46 -4.53 2.04
CA LEU A 26 5.75 -4.38 1.37
C LEU A 26 6.47 -5.73 1.18
N GLU A 27 5.83 -6.83 1.57
CA GLU A 27 6.38 -8.18 1.58
C GLU A 27 5.70 -9.06 0.53
N ASP A 28 4.76 -9.91 0.92
CA ASP A 28 4.29 -11.04 0.12
C ASP A 28 3.46 -10.63 -1.11
N ALA A 29 2.77 -9.49 -1.03
CA ALA A 29 2.02 -8.91 -2.14
C ALA A 29 2.86 -7.95 -2.99
N THR A 30 4.18 -7.87 -2.75
CA THR A 30 5.12 -7.06 -3.55
C THR A 30 5.92 -7.95 -4.51
N PRO A 31 5.82 -7.74 -5.84
CA PRO A 31 6.59 -8.51 -6.81
C PRO A 31 8.11 -8.46 -6.58
N VAL A 32 8.81 -9.52 -7.00
CA VAL A 32 10.27 -9.57 -6.97
C VAL A 32 10.83 -8.39 -7.78
N GLY A 33 11.72 -7.60 -7.15
CA GLY A 33 12.32 -6.41 -7.75
C GLY A 33 11.55 -5.11 -7.50
N ALA A 34 10.31 -5.16 -6.98
CA ALA A 34 9.48 -3.98 -6.76
C ALA A 34 9.53 -3.42 -5.33
N LYS A 35 10.38 -3.96 -4.43
CA LYS A 35 10.42 -3.54 -3.02
C LYS A 35 10.85 -2.09 -2.82
N GLU A 36 11.64 -1.53 -3.73
CA GLU A 36 12.06 -0.13 -3.68
C GLU A 36 10.94 0.81 -4.16
N GLU A 37 10.30 0.46 -5.28
CA GLU A 37 9.09 1.14 -5.76
C GLU A 37 7.99 1.15 -4.68
N ALA A 38 7.71 0.00 -4.08
CA ALA A 38 6.74 -0.15 -3.00
C ALA A 38 7.00 0.82 -1.84
N ARG A 39 8.27 0.97 -1.43
CA ARG A 39 8.68 1.89 -0.36
C ARG A 39 8.52 3.35 -0.78
N SER A 40 8.88 3.70 -2.01
CA SER A 40 8.68 5.06 -2.54
C SER A 40 7.19 5.41 -2.60
N THR A 41 6.37 4.53 -3.16
CA THR A 41 4.92 4.75 -3.26
C THR A 41 4.27 4.88 -1.88
N LEU A 42 4.68 4.07 -0.89
CA LEU A 42 4.19 4.22 0.47
C LEU A 42 4.57 5.58 1.07
N ALA A 43 5.81 6.03 0.89
CA ALA A 43 6.26 7.33 1.38
C ALA A 43 5.44 8.48 0.77
N ASP A 44 5.16 8.42 -0.53
CA ASP A 44 4.32 9.41 -1.22
C ASP A 44 2.87 9.40 -0.71
N LEU A 45 2.33 8.21 -0.38
CA LEU A 45 0.95 8.05 0.10
C LEU A 45 0.74 8.54 1.55
N VAL A 46 1.76 8.48 2.41
CA VAL A 46 1.66 8.88 3.84
C VAL A 46 2.31 10.23 4.14
N GLY A 47 3.13 10.76 3.23
CA GLY A 47 3.83 12.03 3.37
C GLY A 47 3.00 13.27 3.03
N SER A 48 1.76 13.10 2.55
CA SER A 48 0.81 14.16 2.21
C SER A 48 -0.10 14.54 3.38
#